data_AF-A0AAD4YLB6-F1
#
_entry.id   AF-A0AAD4YLB6-F1
#
_cell.length_a   1.000
_cell.length_b   1.000
_cell.length_c   1.000
_cell.angle_alpha   90.00
_cell.angle_beta   90.00
_cell.angle_gamma   90.00
#
_symmetry.space_group_name_H-M   'P 1'
#
loop_
_entity.id
_entity.type
_entity.pdbx_description
1 polymer ?
#
loop_
_entity_poly.entity_id
_entity_poly.type
_entity_poly.pdbx_seq_one_letter_code
_entity_poly.pdbx_strand_id
1 'polypeptide(L)'
;MKLSEIEELPKKLLWEQAGRAFWLQASRAVIATEWAKMAYEDGHSKVSEAGKEAEAASDAVRVALEETERSRAAATEAAVREAISKYRSSEEFTALLDNKVGSEMADLVYLFKRFNPGQKLNLNFGTDPPPLPEGVTEEMIEDYEGEDAPPVSGPEGEAEDECRNAAPGAGEPSS
;
A
#
# COMPACT_ATOMS: atom_id res chain seq x y z
N MET A 1 24.75 -86.54 40.86
CA MET A 1 24.80 -85.24 40.15
C MET A 1 24.84 -84.14 41.20
N LYS A 2 26.01 -83.53 41.41
CA LYS A 2 26.16 -82.37 42.30
C LYS A 2 26.34 -81.15 41.40
N LEU A 3 25.31 -80.31 41.31
CA LEU A 3 25.29 -79.10 40.48
C LEU A 3 25.68 -77.84 41.27
N SER A 4 26.40 -77.97 42.39
CA SER A 4 26.61 -76.88 43.36
C SER A 4 28.02 -76.27 43.34
N GLU A 5 28.89 -76.65 42.39
CA GLU A 5 30.30 -76.23 42.39
C GLU A 5 30.61 -75.10 41.38
N ILE A 6 29.62 -74.66 40.60
CA ILE A 6 29.76 -73.54 39.64
C ILE A 6 29.25 -72.21 40.27
N GLU A 7 28.58 -72.27 41.42
CA GLU A 7 27.85 -71.13 41.99
C GLU A 7 28.65 -70.25 42.99
N GLU A 8 29.90 -70.65 43.29
CA GLU A 8 30.81 -69.93 44.20
C GLU A 8 31.99 -69.25 43.48
N LEU A 9 31.79 -68.79 42.24
CA LEU A 9 32.68 -67.77 41.68
C LEU A 9 32.58 -66.47 42.51
N PRO A 10 33.69 -65.72 42.68
CA PRO A 10 33.77 -64.66 43.67
C PRO A 10 32.82 -63.52 43.30
N LYS A 11 31.64 -63.50 43.93
CA LYS A 11 30.56 -62.52 43.72
C LYS A 11 31.08 -61.07 43.70
N LYS A 12 32.12 -60.78 44.48
CA LYS A 12 32.80 -59.47 44.53
C LYS A 12 33.38 -59.03 43.18
N LEU A 13 34.02 -59.94 42.45
CA LEU A 13 34.59 -59.66 41.13
C LEU A 13 33.50 -59.39 40.09
N LEU A 14 32.39 -60.13 40.18
CA LEU A 14 31.24 -59.97 39.28
C LEU A 14 30.55 -58.61 39.48
N TRP A 15 30.36 -58.19 40.73
CA TRP A 15 29.81 -56.87 41.07
C TRP A 15 30.72 -55.72 40.64
N GLU A 16 32.04 -55.87 40.80
CA GLU A 16 33.01 -54.85 40.38
C GLU A 16 33.11 -54.75 38.85
N GLN A 17 33.05 -55.87 38.14
CA GLN A 17 33.04 -55.91 36.68
C GLN A 17 31.72 -55.36 36.11
N ALA A 18 30.58 -55.71 36.70
CA ALA A 18 29.28 -55.15 36.33
C ALA A 18 29.22 -53.64 36.59
N GLY A 19 29.76 -53.18 37.73
CA GLY A 19 29.86 -51.76 38.04
C GLY A 19 30.71 -50.98 37.04
N ARG A 20 31.89 -51.51 36.66
CA ARG A 20 32.72 -50.89 35.61
C ARG A 20 32.04 -50.84 34.25
N ALA A 21 31.36 -51.92 33.86
CA ALA A 21 30.62 -51.97 32.60
C ALA A 21 29.47 -50.95 32.60
N PHE A 22 28.74 -50.85 33.71
CA PHE A 22 27.70 -49.85 33.92
C PHE A 22 28.25 -48.43 33.80
N TRP A 23 29.34 -48.10 34.49
CA TRP A 23 29.96 -46.77 34.41
C TRP A 23 30.47 -46.46 33.02
N LEU A 24 31.11 -47.41 32.33
CA LEU A 24 31.55 -47.21 30.95
C LEU A 24 30.36 -46.95 30.03
N GLN A 25 29.27 -47.68 30.20
CA GLN A 25 28.06 -47.50 29.40
C GLN A 25 27.36 -46.17 29.69
N ALA A 26 27.32 -45.75 30.96
CA ALA A 26 26.81 -44.44 31.37
C ALA A 26 27.67 -43.30 30.80
N SER A 27 28.99 -43.39 30.86
CA SER A 27 29.89 -42.38 30.29
C SER A 27 29.75 -42.28 28.77
N ARG A 28 29.61 -43.41 28.06
CA ARG A 28 29.36 -43.41 26.61
C ARG A 28 28.00 -42.77 26.28
N ALA A 29 26.98 -43.00 27.10
CA ALA A 29 25.67 -42.37 26.92
C ALA A 29 25.75 -40.85 27.09
N VAL A 30 26.45 -40.35 28.13
CA VAL A 30 26.64 -38.91 28.35
C VAL A 30 27.38 -38.26 27.19
N ILE A 31 28.49 -38.87 26.76
CA ILE A 31 29.25 -38.37 25.59
C ILE A 31 28.35 -38.36 24.35
N ALA A 32 27.61 -39.44 24.07
CA ALA A 32 26.71 -39.50 22.92
C ALA A 32 25.63 -38.41 22.95
N THR A 33 25.09 -38.08 24.14
CA THR A 33 24.12 -36.99 24.28
C THR A 33 24.73 -35.62 24.02
N GLU A 34 25.99 -35.40 24.41
CA GLU A 34 26.69 -34.14 24.13
C GLU A 34 26.96 -33.98 22.63
N TRP A 35 27.39 -35.05 21.95
CA TRP A 35 27.54 -35.05 20.49
C TRP A 35 26.21 -34.78 19.78
N ALA A 36 25.12 -35.41 20.23
CA ALA A 36 23.79 -35.18 19.67
C ALA A 36 23.34 -33.74 19.86
N LYS A 37 23.61 -33.14 21.02
CA LYS A 37 23.32 -31.73 21.30
C LYS A 37 24.11 -30.80 20.38
N MET A 38 25.42 -31.01 20.24
CA MET A 38 26.25 -30.20 19.35
C MET A 38 25.81 -30.31 17.89
N ALA A 39 25.48 -31.50 17.40
CA ALA A 39 24.99 -31.70 16.04
C ALA A 39 23.63 -31.01 15.81
N TYR A 40 22.75 -31.02 16.81
CA TYR A 40 21.48 -30.32 16.76
C TYR A 40 21.68 -28.79 16.71
N GLU A 41 22.53 -28.24 17.58
CA GLU A 41 22.82 -26.80 17.62
C GLU A 41 23.49 -26.30 16.33
N ASP A 42 24.44 -27.06 15.78
CA ASP A 42 25.06 -26.78 14.48
C ASP A 42 24.05 -26.80 13.33
N GLY A 43 23.18 -27.82 13.29
CA GLY A 43 22.09 -27.90 12.31
C GLY A 43 21.12 -26.73 12.43
N HIS A 44 20.73 -26.37 13.65
CA HIS A 44 19.85 -25.24 13.90
C HIS A 44 20.47 -23.90 13.49
N SER A 45 21.77 -23.70 13.76
CA SER A 45 22.49 -22.49 13.34
C SER A 45 22.50 -22.36 11.81
N LYS A 46 22.82 -23.44 11.10
CA LYS A 46 22.82 -23.46 9.62
C LYS A 46 21.45 -23.18 9.03
N VAL A 47 20.39 -23.75 9.62
CA VAL A 47 19.00 -23.48 9.18
C VAL A 47 18.65 -22.01 9.42
N SER A 48 19.07 -21.42 10.54
CA SER A 48 18.85 -20.00 10.81
C SER A 48 19.58 -19.10 9.80
N GLU A 49 20.83 -19.41 9.44
CA GLU A 49 21.58 -18.66 8.44
C GLU A 49 20.94 -18.78 7.05
N ALA A 50 20.59 -20.00 6.64
CA ALA A 50 19.87 -20.23 5.38
C ALA A 50 18.51 -19.51 5.35
N GLY A 51 17.82 -19.43 6.50
CA GLY A 51 16.58 -18.66 6.63
C GLY A 51 16.78 -17.16 6.39
N LYS A 52 17.85 -16.58 6.96
CA LYS A 52 18.20 -15.17 6.74
C LYS A 52 18.62 -14.89 5.29
N GLU A 53 19.37 -15.80 4.68
CA GLU A 53 19.75 -15.69 3.27
C GLU A 53 18.54 -15.78 2.35
N ALA A 54 17.59 -16.68 2.63
CA ALA A 54 16.34 -16.80 1.89
C ALA A 54 15.46 -15.55 2.03
N GLU A 55 15.36 -14.99 3.25
CA GLU A 55 14.65 -13.74 3.51
C GLU A 55 15.27 -12.58 2.72
N ALA A 56 16.59 -12.40 2.82
CA ALA A 56 17.31 -11.37 2.08
C ALA A 56 17.16 -11.52 0.56
N ALA A 57 17.20 -12.75 0.05
CA ALA A 57 16.96 -13.03 -1.37
C ALA A 57 15.52 -12.67 -1.78
N SER A 58 14.53 -12.97 -0.94
CA SER A 58 13.13 -12.63 -1.21
C SER A 58 12.89 -11.11 -1.21
N ASP A 59 13.51 -10.38 -0.28
CA ASP A 59 13.45 -8.93 -0.23
C ASP A 59 14.12 -8.30 -1.44
N ALA A 60 15.28 -8.81 -1.86
CA ALA A 60 15.97 -8.35 -3.06
C ALA A 60 15.11 -8.56 -4.32
N VAL A 61 14.43 -9.70 -4.43
CA VAL A 61 13.49 -9.97 -5.54
C VAL A 61 12.31 -9.00 -5.50
N ARG A 62 11.74 -8.71 -4.32
CA ARG A 62 10.63 -7.75 -4.19
C ARG A 62 11.06 -6.36 -4.64
N VAL A 63 12.21 -5.88 -4.18
CA VAL A 63 12.74 -4.56 -4.57
C VAL A 63 12.99 -4.49 -6.08
N ALA A 64 13.62 -5.53 -6.65
CA ALA A 64 13.86 -5.58 -8.09
C ALA A 64 12.55 -5.57 -8.89
N LEU A 65 11.53 -6.30 -8.43
CA LEU A 65 10.22 -6.32 -9.06
C LEU A 65 9.56 -4.93 -9.02
N GLU A 66 9.52 -4.28 -7.86
CA GLU A 66 8.98 -2.92 -7.74
C GLU A 66 9.73 -1.90 -8.61
N GLU A 67 11.05 -2.03 -8.71
CA GLU A 67 11.85 -1.17 -9.60
C GLU A 67 11.49 -1.41 -11.07
N THR A 68 11.34 -2.69 -11.48
CA THR A 68 10.93 -3.01 -12.85
C THR A 68 9.52 -2.52 -13.16
N GLU A 69 8.60 -2.56 -12.20
CA GLU A 69 7.25 -2.04 -12.35
C GLU A 69 7.26 -0.53 -12.50
N ARG A 70 8.00 0.19 -11.66
CA ARG A 70 8.17 1.66 -11.78
C ARG A 70 8.81 2.04 -13.12
N SER A 71 9.85 1.33 -13.55
CA SER A 71 10.51 1.56 -14.83
C SER A 71 9.56 1.31 -16.01
N ARG A 72 8.79 0.22 -15.96
CA ARG A 72 7.77 -0.08 -16.97
C ARG A 72 6.68 0.99 -17.01
N ALA A 73 6.19 1.44 -15.86
CA ALA A 73 5.22 2.52 -15.77
C ALA A 73 5.76 3.82 -16.39
N ALA A 74 6.99 4.21 -16.01
CA ALA A 74 7.65 5.39 -16.58
C ALA A 74 7.84 5.28 -18.10
N ALA A 75 8.20 4.11 -18.62
CA ALA A 75 8.30 3.88 -20.06
C ALA A 75 6.94 4.00 -20.77
N THR A 76 5.87 3.47 -20.17
CA THR A 76 4.52 3.63 -20.74
C THR A 76 4.05 5.08 -20.73
N GLU A 77 4.30 5.82 -19.65
CA GLU A 77 3.97 7.25 -19.60
C GLU A 77 4.75 8.05 -20.64
N ALA A 78 6.05 7.77 -20.80
CA ALA A 78 6.88 8.41 -21.81
C ALA A 78 6.34 8.14 -23.22
N ALA A 79 5.99 6.89 -23.52
CA ALA A 79 5.39 6.51 -24.80
C ALA A 79 4.04 7.19 -25.04
N VAL A 80 3.19 7.32 -24.01
CA VAL A 80 1.91 8.06 -24.11
C VAL A 80 2.16 9.54 -24.38
N ARG A 81 3.08 10.17 -23.66
CA ARG A 81 3.44 11.59 -23.89
C ARG A 81 3.96 11.81 -25.30
N GLU A 82 4.81 10.91 -25.80
CA GLU A 82 5.31 10.95 -27.17
C GLU A 82 4.17 10.79 -28.19
N ALA A 83 3.27 9.82 -27.98
CA ALA A 83 2.12 9.60 -28.85
C ALA A 83 1.20 10.83 -28.90
N ILE A 84 0.91 11.45 -27.74
CA ILE A 84 0.13 12.69 -27.66
C ILE A 84 0.85 13.82 -28.39
N SER A 85 2.16 13.99 -28.17
CA SER A 85 2.94 15.03 -28.84
C SER A 85 2.90 14.86 -30.36
N LYS A 86 3.10 13.62 -30.83
CA LYS A 86 3.08 13.29 -32.26
C LYS A 86 1.71 13.55 -32.86
N TYR A 87 0.64 13.14 -32.17
CA TYR A 87 -0.72 13.40 -32.60
C TYR A 87 -1.02 14.90 -32.65
N ARG A 88 -0.63 15.68 -31.64
CA ARG A 88 -0.80 17.14 -31.63
C ARG A 88 -0.05 17.85 -32.76
N SER A 89 1.08 17.29 -33.20
CA SER A 89 1.82 17.80 -34.37
C SER A 89 1.34 17.25 -35.71
N SER A 90 0.33 16.38 -35.72
CA SER A 90 -0.16 15.74 -36.94
C SER A 90 -1.12 16.63 -37.71
N GLU A 91 -1.15 16.45 -39.03
CA GLU A 91 -2.10 17.12 -39.92
C GLU A 91 -3.56 16.72 -39.60
N GLU A 92 -3.79 15.50 -39.12
CA GLU A 92 -5.11 15.04 -38.69
C GLU A 92 -5.65 15.88 -37.52
N PHE A 93 -4.79 16.23 -36.57
CA PHE A 93 -5.16 17.08 -35.45
C PHE A 93 -5.48 18.50 -35.91
N THR A 94 -4.67 19.09 -36.80
CA THR A 94 -4.95 20.43 -37.35
C THR A 94 -6.24 20.44 -38.18
N ALA A 95 -6.46 19.41 -39.00
CA ALA A 95 -7.68 19.29 -39.80
C ALA A 95 -8.94 19.14 -38.92
N LEU A 96 -8.85 18.44 -37.79
CA LEU A 96 -9.94 18.34 -36.82
C LEU A 96 -10.23 19.68 -36.15
N LEU A 97 -9.19 20.43 -35.79
CA LEU A 97 -9.33 21.78 -35.24
C LEU A 97 -9.98 22.73 -36.24
N ASP A 98 -9.52 22.77 -37.50
CA ASP A 98 -10.00 23.72 -38.49
C ASP A 98 -11.44 23.44 -38.95
N ASN A 99 -11.77 22.16 -39.16
CA ASN A 99 -13.07 21.80 -39.74
C ASN A 99 -14.19 21.70 -38.70
N LYS A 100 -13.94 21.02 -37.58
CA LYS A 100 -14.99 20.71 -36.59
C LYS A 100 -14.99 21.70 -35.43
N VAL A 101 -13.87 21.82 -34.73
CA VAL A 101 -13.79 22.69 -33.55
C VAL A 101 -13.91 24.16 -33.96
N GLY A 102 -13.30 24.55 -35.07
CA GLY A 102 -13.35 25.89 -35.62
C GLY A 102 -14.76 26.30 -36.07
N SER A 103 -15.53 25.38 -36.66
CA SER A 103 -16.92 25.66 -37.04
C SER A 103 -17.85 25.76 -35.84
N GLU A 104 -17.72 24.86 -34.86
CA GLU A 104 -18.46 24.94 -33.59
C GLU A 104 -18.13 26.25 -32.84
N MET A 105 -16.85 26.67 -32.81
CA MET A 105 -16.48 27.95 -32.21
C MET A 105 -16.99 29.15 -33.00
N ALA A 106 -17.05 29.08 -34.33
CA ALA A 106 -17.63 30.14 -35.14
C ALA A 106 -19.13 30.34 -34.81
N ASP A 107 -19.86 29.24 -34.63
CA ASP A 107 -21.27 29.26 -34.25
C ASP A 107 -21.46 29.81 -32.83
N LEU A 108 -20.62 29.41 -31.87
CA LEU A 108 -20.66 29.95 -30.50
C LEU A 108 -20.35 31.45 -30.48
N VAL A 109 -19.33 31.90 -31.22
CA VAL A 109 -19.00 33.32 -31.34
C VAL A 109 -20.14 34.11 -32.01
N TYR A 110 -20.79 33.53 -33.00
CA TYR A 110 -21.96 34.13 -33.64
C TYR A 110 -23.13 34.28 -32.66
N LEU A 111 -23.48 33.21 -31.94
CA LEU A 111 -24.53 33.24 -30.92
C LEU A 111 -24.20 34.26 -29.83
N PHE A 112 -22.97 34.25 -29.32
CA PHE A 112 -22.53 35.17 -28.29
C PHE A 112 -22.67 36.64 -28.72
N LYS A 113 -22.23 36.98 -29.95
CA LYS A 113 -22.36 38.33 -30.51
C LYS A 113 -23.83 38.74 -30.68
N ARG A 114 -24.71 37.79 -31.02
CA ARG A 114 -26.14 38.03 -31.16
C ARG A 114 -26.82 38.29 -29.82
N PHE A 115 -26.39 37.63 -28.75
CA PHE A 115 -26.94 37.80 -27.40
C PHE A 115 -26.34 39.00 -26.64
N ASN A 116 -25.18 39.52 -27.04
CA ASN A 116 -24.55 40.71 -26.46
C ASN A 116 -24.37 41.86 -27.47
N PRO A 117 -25.45 42.36 -28.11
CA PRO A 117 -25.35 43.43 -29.08
C PRO A 117 -24.92 44.74 -28.39
N GLY A 118 -23.71 45.21 -28.68
CA GLY A 118 -23.16 46.47 -28.16
C GLY A 118 -21.96 46.30 -27.23
N GLN A 119 -21.66 45.08 -26.76
CA GLN A 119 -20.42 44.83 -26.02
C GLN A 119 -19.26 44.57 -26.99
N LYS A 120 -18.20 45.39 -26.91
CA LYS A 120 -16.91 45.08 -27.55
C LYS A 120 -16.26 43.94 -26.77
N LEU A 121 -16.27 42.76 -27.34
CA LEU A 121 -15.50 41.64 -26.84
C LEU A 121 -14.01 41.98 -26.90
N ASN A 122 -13.34 41.90 -25.75
CA ASN A 122 -11.89 41.86 -25.73
C ASN A 122 -11.47 40.48 -26.28
N LEU A 123 -10.91 40.45 -27.48
CA LEU A 123 -10.42 39.21 -28.09
C LEU A 123 -9.09 38.74 -27.50
N ASN A 124 -8.45 39.55 -26.65
CA ASN A 124 -7.18 39.25 -25.99
C ASN A 124 -7.41 38.65 -24.59
N PHE A 125 -8.23 37.60 -24.50
CA PHE A 125 -8.54 36.91 -23.23
C PHE A 125 -7.28 36.47 -22.45
N GLY A 126 -6.15 36.23 -23.12
CA GLY A 126 -4.89 35.87 -22.46
C GLY A 126 -4.12 37.03 -21.83
N THR A 127 -4.40 38.28 -22.21
CA THR A 127 -3.69 39.47 -21.70
C THR A 127 -4.57 40.32 -20.79
N ASP A 128 -5.88 40.29 -21.01
CA ASP A 128 -6.85 41.05 -20.22
C ASP A 128 -8.12 40.21 -20.07
N PRO A 129 -8.10 39.26 -19.11
CA PRO A 129 -9.24 38.39 -18.85
C PRO A 129 -10.42 39.22 -18.31
N PRO A 130 -11.66 38.84 -18.63
CA PRO A 130 -12.83 39.52 -18.08
C PRO A 130 -12.83 39.41 -16.54
N PRO A 131 -13.33 40.45 -15.84
CA PRO A 131 -13.43 40.38 -14.39
C PRO A 131 -14.32 39.22 -13.96
N LEU A 132 -13.98 38.61 -12.83
CA LEU A 132 -14.74 37.52 -12.27
C LEU A 132 -16.18 37.96 -11.94
N PRO A 133 -17.17 37.03 -12.03
CA PRO A 133 -18.54 37.31 -11.63
C PRO A 133 -18.61 37.83 -10.19
N GLU A 134 -19.54 38.75 -9.90
CA GLU A 134 -19.74 39.25 -8.53
C GLU A 134 -19.97 38.08 -7.56
N GLY A 135 -19.07 37.94 -6.58
CA GLY A 135 -19.09 36.87 -5.58
C GLY A 135 -18.18 35.67 -5.86
N VAL A 136 -17.47 35.63 -7.01
CA VAL A 136 -16.42 34.65 -7.29
C VAL A 136 -15.07 35.29 -7.08
N THR A 137 -14.30 34.80 -6.10
CA THR A 137 -12.91 35.21 -5.89
C THR A 137 -11.95 34.26 -6.60
N GLU A 138 -10.74 34.72 -6.89
CA GLU A 138 -9.67 33.89 -7.47
C GLU A 138 -9.43 32.63 -6.61
N GLU A 139 -9.44 32.77 -5.28
CA GLU A 139 -9.28 31.64 -4.35
C GLU A 139 -10.40 30.60 -4.49
N MET A 140 -11.65 31.02 -4.71
CA MET A 140 -12.76 30.08 -4.94
C MET A 140 -12.64 29.29 -6.25
N ILE A 141 -11.87 29.78 -7.21
CA ILE A 141 -11.61 29.11 -8.49
C ILE A 141 -10.44 28.12 -8.34
N GLU A 142 -9.39 28.52 -7.63
CA GLU A 142 -8.25 27.65 -7.33
C GLU A 142 -8.66 26.45 -6.46
N ASP A 143 -9.62 26.66 -5.56
CA ASP A 143 -10.17 25.62 -4.66
C ASP A 143 -11.27 24.75 -5.32
N TYR A 144 -11.63 25.00 -6.59
CA TYR A 144 -12.69 24.26 -7.26
C TYR A 144 -12.20 22.92 -7.83
N GLU A 145 -12.55 21.83 -7.16
CA GLU A 145 -12.15 20.46 -7.54
C GLU A 145 -13.02 19.83 -8.65
N GLY A 146 -14.05 20.54 -9.16
CA GLY A 146 -14.95 20.03 -10.20
C GLY A 146 -16.29 19.49 -9.68
N GLU A 147 -17.30 19.39 -10.54
CA GLU A 147 -18.63 18.84 -10.17
C GLU A 147 -18.60 17.36 -9.77
N ASP A 148 -17.53 16.63 -10.12
CA ASP A 148 -17.30 15.23 -9.74
C ASP A 148 -16.51 15.07 -8.43
N ALA A 149 -16.17 16.18 -7.76
CA ALA A 149 -15.49 16.13 -6.48
C ALA A 149 -16.41 15.50 -5.40
N PRO A 150 -15.86 14.65 -4.51
CA PRO A 150 -16.62 14.15 -3.37
C PRO A 150 -17.10 15.34 -2.52
N PRO A 151 -18.28 15.26 -1.88
CA PRO A 151 -18.79 16.38 -1.09
C PRO A 151 -17.79 16.76 -0.01
N VAL A 152 -17.23 17.97 -0.14
CA VAL A 152 -16.34 18.55 0.86
C VAL A 152 -17.15 18.72 2.15
N SER A 153 -16.78 17.96 3.17
CA SER A 153 -17.18 18.20 4.55
C SER A 153 -16.59 19.54 4.97
N GLY A 154 -17.43 20.58 5.00
CA GLY A 154 -17.05 21.90 5.48
C GLY A 154 -16.54 21.91 6.93
N PRO A 155 -15.91 23.01 7.36
CA PRO A 155 -15.05 23.03 8.54
C PRO A 155 -15.87 22.89 9.83
N GLU A 156 -15.27 22.18 10.78
CA GLU A 156 -15.68 22.10 12.18
C GLU A 156 -15.73 23.52 12.78
N GLY A 157 -16.91 24.14 12.69
CA GLY A 157 -17.28 25.25 13.56
C GLY A 157 -17.61 24.67 14.92
N GLU A 158 -16.66 24.77 15.86
CA GLU A 158 -16.93 24.64 17.28
C GLU A 158 -17.99 25.67 17.68
N ALA A 159 -19.24 25.22 17.80
CA ALA A 159 -20.29 25.93 18.49
C ALA A 159 -20.68 25.08 19.71
N GLU A 160 -20.06 25.42 20.84
CA GLU A 160 -20.48 24.95 22.14
C GLU A 160 -21.89 25.46 22.47
N ASP A 161 -22.69 24.52 22.98
CA ASP A 161 -23.64 24.65 24.08
C ASP A 161 -25.07 25.18 23.85
N GLU A 162 -25.96 24.44 24.53
CA GLU A 162 -27.21 24.87 25.15
C GLU A 162 -28.43 25.18 24.27
N CYS A 163 -29.28 24.17 24.07
CA CYS A 163 -30.73 24.33 24.30
C CYS A 163 -31.39 22.99 24.65
N ARG A 164 -31.65 22.83 25.96
CA ARG A 164 -32.54 21.81 26.52
C ARG A 164 -33.93 21.92 25.89
N ASN A 165 -34.45 20.76 25.47
CA ASN A 165 -35.82 20.57 25.00
C ASN A 165 -36.84 21.07 26.03
N ALA A 166 -37.55 22.15 25.69
CA ALA A 166 -38.81 22.51 26.31
C ALA A 166 -39.95 21.75 25.61
N ALA A 167 -40.49 20.74 26.28
CA ALA A 167 -41.73 20.09 25.86
C ALA A 167 -42.94 20.87 26.43
N PRO A 168 -43.96 21.22 25.62
CA PRO A 168 -45.27 21.54 26.16
C PRO A 168 -46.17 20.30 26.07
N GLY A 169 -46.75 19.92 27.21
CA GLY A 169 -47.71 18.84 27.32
C GLY A 169 -49.12 19.23 26.89
N ALA A 170 -49.92 18.21 26.60
CA ALA A 170 -51.38 18.10 26.70
C ALA A 170 -51.73 16.72 26.09
N GLY A 171 -52.55 15.85 26.64
CA GLY A 171 -53.39 15.82 27.82
C GLY A 171 -54.11 14.47 27.77
N GLU A 172 -54.31 13.84 28.92
CA GLU A 172 -55.15 12.64 29.06
C GLU A 172 -56.60 12.95 28.65
N PRO A 173 -57.40 11.90 28.38
CA PRO A 173 -58.60 11.80 29.20
C PRO A 173 -58.81 10.40 29.78
N SER A 174 -59.12 10.41 31.08
CA SER A 174 -59.75 9.34 31.84
C SER A 174 -61.14 8.99 31.27
N SER A 175 -61.41 7.70 31.12
CA SER A 175 -62.42 6.92 31.88
C SER A 175 -62.55 5.51 31.32
#